data_AF-A0A930MDJ0-F1
#
_entry.id   AF-A0A930MDJ0-F1
#
_cell.length_a   1.000
_cell.length_b   1.000
_cell.length_c   1.000
_cell.angle_alpha   90.00
_cell.angle_beta   90.00
_cell.angle_gamma   90.00
#
_symmetry.space_group_name_H-M   'P 1'
#
loop_
_entity.id
_entity.type
_entity.pdbx_description
1 polymer ?
#
loop_
_entity_poly.entity_id
_entity_poly.type
_entity_poly.pdbx_seq_one_letter_code
_entity_poly.pdbx_strand_id
1 'polypeptide(L)'
;LMYHVSIVTPVGPAQEGTVDGSAPAAEGAAPLPAPVVDAAAQQRAEQLLARERSKLENHLMNARVSHGDESAPAEAKAEKNEDGKKIGRNDPCPCGSGKKYKNCHGKDK
;
A
#
# COMPACT_ATOMS: atom_id res chain seq x y z
N LEU A 1 -10.94 12.68 -11.40
CA LEU A 1 -11.83 13.02 -10.28
C LEU A 1 -10.98 13.67 -9.19
N MET A 2 -10.93 15.00 -9.16
CA MET A 2 -10.20 15.75 -8.13
C MET A 2 -11.11 15.84 -6.90
N TYR A 3 -10.69 15.27 -5.78
CA TYR A 3 -11.44 15.35 -4.53
C TYR A 3 -11.15 16.69 -3.86
N HIS A 4 -12.18 17.52 -3.73
CA HIS A 4 -12.13 18.71 -2.89
C HIS A 4 -12.53 18.32 -1.46
N VAL A 5 -11.58 18.46 -0.53
CA VAL A 5 -11.83 18.28 0.90
C VAL A 5 -12.10 19.66 1.50
N SER A 6 -13.34 19.89 1.92
CA SER A 6 -13.72 21.09 2.65
C SER A 6 -13.64 20.80 4.15
N ILE A 7 -12.64 21.37 4.81
CA ILE A 7 -12.50 21.32 6.26
C ILE A 7 -13.37 22.43 6.88
N VAL A 8 -14.47 22.02 7.52
CA VAL A 8 -15.30 22.90 8.34
C VAL A 8 -14.59 23.09 9.68
N THR A 9 -14.12 24.30 9.95
CA THR A 9 -13.55 24.67 11.25
C THR A 9 -14.70 24.87 12.24
N PRO A 10 -14.76 24.17 13.39
CA PRO A 10 -15.79 24.44 14.37
C PRO A 10 -15.50 25.79 15.04
N VAL A 11 -16.49 26.68 14.96
CA VAL A 11 -16.53 27.94 15.70
C VAL A 11 -16.62 27.63 17.19
N GLY A 12 -15.60 28.05 17.94
CA GLY A 12 -15.60 27.95 19.40
C GLY A 12 -16.67 28.87 20.00
N PRO A 13 -17.32 28.50 21.10
CA PRO A 13 -18.41 29.30 21.65
C PRO A 13 -17.87 30.61 22.22
N ALA A 14 -18.49 31.70 21.76
CA ALA A 14 -18.41 33.03 22.36
C ALA A 14 -18.85 32.96 23.84
N GLN A 15 -18.06 33.58 24.71
CA GLN A 15 -18.34 33.72 26.13
C GLN A 15 -19.11 35.04 26.37
N GLU A 16 -20.32 34.93 26.91
CA GLU A 16 -21.11 35.99 27.54
C GLU A 16 -21.96 35.28 28.63
N GLY A 17 -22.08 35.63 29.90
CA GLY A 17 -21.53 36.64 30.80
C GLY A 17 -22.33 36.55 32.12
N THR A 18 -21.66 36.23 33.24
CA THR A 18 -21.91 36.66 34.64
C THR A 18 -23.33 36.59 35.28
N VAL A 19 -23.48 35.83 36.39
CA VAL A 19 -23.62 36.25 37.83
C VAL A 19 -23.99 34.97 38.63
N ASP A 20 -23.23 34.51 39.62
CA ASP A 20 -23.27 34.97 41.01
C ASP A 20 -22.13 34.28 41.81
N GLY A 21 -21.46 35.06 42.66
CA GLY A 21 -20.96 34.65 43.98
C GLY A 21 -20.10 33.38 44.15
N SER A 22 -18.83 33.62 44.51
CA SER A 22 -17.92 32.72 45.27
C SER A 22 -17.30 31.53 44.53
N ALA A 23 -16.05 31.74 44.12
CA ALA A 23 -15.09 30.67 43.92
C ALA A 23 -14.82 29.91 45.23
N PRO A 24 -14.67 28.58 45.14
CA PRO A 24 -13.43 27.98 45.59
C PRO A 24 -12.75 27.19 44.46
N ALA A 25 -11.44 27.06 44.58
CA ALA A 25 -10.57 26.40 43.62
C ALA A 25 -10.81 24.88 43.51
N ALA A 26 -10.46 24.36 42.32
CA ALA A 26 -10.01 23.00 42.00
C ALA A 26 -11.03 21.88 41.65
N GLU A 27 -10.87 21.39 40.41
CA GLU A 27 -10.91 19.98 39.94
C GLU A 27 -12.24 19.20 39.86
N GLY A 28 -12.53 18.58 38.70
CA GLY A 28 -13.57 17.53 38.66
C GLY A 28 -14.25 17.13 37.34
N ALA A 29 -13.66 17.31 36.15
CA ALA A 29 -14.09 16.50 35.01
C ALA A 29 -13.22 15.24 35.01
N ALA A 30 -13.74 14.12 35.54
CA ALA A 30 -13.01 12.86 35.55
C ALA A 30 -12.61 12.51 34.10
N PRO A 31 -11.31 12.35 33.81
CA PRO A 31 -10.91 11.82 32.51
C PRO A 31 -11.52 10.43 32.37
N LEU A 32 -12.17 10.19 31.23
CA LEU A 32 -12.58 8.83 30.87
C LEU A 32 -11.34 7.94 31.06
N PRO A 33 -11.43 6.83 31.82
CA PRO A 33 -10.26 6.00 32.07
C PRO A 33 -9.73 5.54 30.71
N ALA A 34 -8.46 5.82 30.44
CA ALA A 34 -7.76 5.24 29.30
C ALA A 34 -8.03 3.72 29.30
N PRO A 35 -8.27 3.08 28.14
CA PRO A 35 -8.56 1.66 28.13
C PRO A 35 -7.41 0.95 28.82
N VAL A 36 -7.70 0.32 29.95
CA VAL A 36 -6.75 -0.48 30.72
C VAL A 36 -6.44 -1.74 29.92
N VAL A 37 -5.71 -1.60 28.81
CA VAL A 37 -5.14 -2.73 28.08
C VAL A 37 -4.10 -3.31 29.03
N ASP A 38 -4.44 -4.43 29.67
CA ASP A 38 -3.49 -5.12 30.54
C ASP A 38 -2.26 -5.53 29.73
N ALA A 39 -1.10 -5.64 30.39
CA ALA A 39 0.16 -5.93 29.72
C ALA A 39 0.10 -7.23 28.89
N ALA A 40 -0.71 -8.22 29.28
CA ALA A 40 -0.88 -9.44 28.51
C ALA A 40 -1.73 -9.22 27.25
N ALA A 41 -2.71 -8.30 27.26
CA ALA A 41 -3.42 -7.88 26.05
C ALA A 41 -2.49 -7.18 25.05
N GLN A 42 -1.59 -6.33 25.54
CA GLN A 42 -0.58 -5.67 24.69
C GLN A 42 0.37 -6.71 24.06
N GLN A 43 0.88 -7.64 24.86
CA GLN A 43 1.75 -8.72 24.38
C GLN A 43 1.07 -9.59 23.31
N ARG A 44 -0.22 -9.91 23.47
CA ARG A 44 -0.98 -10.66 22.45
C ARG A 44 -1.11 -9.88 21.14
N ALA A 45 -1.36 -8.57 21.21
CA ALA A 45 -1.44 -7.72 20.03
C ALA A 45 -0.10 -7.66 19.29
N GLU A 46 1.01 -7.50 20.02
CA GLU A 46 2.35 -7.52 19.43
C GLU A 46 2.69 -8.85 18.75
N GLN A 47 2.32 -9.98 19.36
CA GLN A 47 2.50 -11.31 18.75
C GLN A 47 1.73 -11.47 17.44
N LEU A 48 0.52 -10.91 17.34
CA LEU A 48 -0.26 -10.92 16.10
C LEU A 48 0.42 -10.08 15.02
N LEU A 49 0.84 -8.85 15.35
CA LEU A 49 1.56 -7.98 14.42
C LEU A 49 2.88 -8.62 13.96
N ALA A 50 3.61 -9.27 14.85
CA ALA A 50 4.83 -10.00 14.51
C ALA A 50 4.56 -11.17 13.54
N ARG A 51 3.47 -11.91 13.74
CA ARG A 51 3.04 -12.99 12.84
C ARG A 51 2.63 -12.46 11.47
N GLU A 52 1.90 -11.35 11.41
CA GLU A 52 1.50 -10.70 10.16
C GLU A 52 2.71 -10.20 9.38
N ARG A 53 3.64 -9.53 10.06
CA ARG A 53 4.91 -9.09 9.45
C ARG A 53 5.69 -10.27 8.88
N SER A 54 5.83 -11.37 9.62
CA SER A 54 6.54 -12.56 9.14
C SER A 54 5.88 -13.18 7.90
N LYS A 55 4.53 -13.20 7.81
CA LYS A 55 3.83 -13.66 6.61
C LYS A 55 4.15 -12.77 5.41
N LEU A 56 4.09 -11.45 5.57
CA LEU A 56 4.43 -10.51 4.50
C LEU A 56 5.87 -10.67 4.03
N GLU A 57 6.81 -10.82 4.96
CA GLU A 57 8.22 -11.05 4.63
C GLU A 57 8.43 -12.33 3.82
N ASN A 58 7.80 -13.44 4.22
CA ASN A 58 7.83 -14.69 3.46
C ASN A 58 7.20 -14.55 2.07
N HIS A 59 6.07 -13.85 1.96
CA HIS A 59 5.45 -13.58 0.66
C HIS A 59 6.36 -12.75 -0.25
N LEU A 60 7.01 -11.71 0.29
CA LEU A 60 7.97 -10.89 -0.45
C LEU A 60 9.21 -11.69 -0.87
N MET A 61 9.74 -12.53 0.03
CA MET A 61 10.87 -13.40 -0.28
C MET A 61 10.53 -14.39 -1.39
N ASN A 62 9.37 -15.06 -1.29
CA ASN A 62 8.91 -15.99 -2.33
C ASN A 62 8.65 -15.30 -3.66
N ALA A 63 8.09 -14.09 -3.65
CA ALA A 63 7.89 -13.29 -4.85
C ALA A 63 9.23 -12.94 -5.49
N ARG A 64 10.24 -12.55 -4.70
CA ARG A 64 11.58 -12.24 -5.19
C ARG A 64 12.27 -13.45 -5.83
N VAL A 65 12.16 -14.62 -5.21
CA VAL A 65 12.71 -15.87 -5.75
C VAL A 65 11.98 -16.31 -7.02
N SER A 66 10.66 -16.14 -7.08
CA SER A 66 9.83 -16.55 -8.23
C SER A 66 9.95 -15.62 -9.44
N HIS A 67 10.11 -14.31 -9.20
CA HIS A 67 10.24 -13.32 -10.27
C HIS A 67 11.68 -13.06 -10.73
N GLY A 68 12.68 -13.72 -10.13
CA GLY A 68 14.09 -13.69 -10.56
C GLY A 68 14.60 -12.28 -10.85
N ASP A 69 14.99 -11.54 -9.80
CA ASP A 69 15.65 -10.20 -9.82
C ASP A 69 15.91 -9.65 -11.24
N GLU A 70 14.87 -9.12 -11.89
CA GLU A 70 14.97 -8.56 -13.24
C GLU A 70 15.56 -7.15 -13.13
N SER A 71 16.86 -7.10 -12.84
CA SER A 71 17.70 -5.91 -12.92
C SER A 71 19.03 -6.28 -13.57
N ALA A 72 18.92 -6.90 -14.74
CA ALA A 72 19.97 -6.90 -15.74
C ALA A 72 19.32 -6.69 -17.10
N PRO A 73 19.80 -5.75 -17.95
CA PRO A 73 19.29 -5.64 -19.31
C PRO A 73 19.68 -6.91 -20.05
N ALA A 74 18.72 -7.81 -20.25
CA ALA A 74 18.85 -8.93 -21.17
C ALA A 74 18.92 -8.36 -22.60
N GLU A 75 20.11 -7.94 -22.99
CA GLU A 75 20.50 -7.59 -24.35
C GLU A 75 21.28 -8.76 -24.94
N ALA A 76 20.55 -9.75 -25.41
CA ALA A 76 21.05 -10.65 -26.43
C ALA A 76 19.86 -11.25 -27.19
N LYS A 77 19.69 -10.82 -28.44
CA LYS A 77 18.90 -11.52 -29.49
C LYS A 77 17.36 -11.43 -29.43
N ALA A 78 16.79 -10.35 -28.90
CA ALA A 78 15.37 -10.07 -29.16
C ALA A 78 15.20 -9.63 -30.63
N GLU A 79 14.40 -10.36 -31.40
CA GLU A 79 13.88 -9.85 -32.67
C GLU A 79 13.19 -8.51 -32.39
N LYS A 80 13.25 -7.59 -33.36
CA LYS A 80 12.61 -6.27 -33.29
C LYS A 80 11.50 -6.19 -34.32
N ASN A 81 10.39 -5.54 -33.96
CA ASN A 81 9.30 -5.20 -34.88
C ASN A 81 9.77 -4.15 -35.90
N GLU A 82 8.93 -3.85 -36.89
CA GLU A 82 9.19 -2.82 -37.91
C GLU A 82 9.51 -1.44 -37.29
N ASP A 83 8.99 -1.15 -36.09
CA ASP A 83 9.25 0.06 -35.29
C ASP A 83 10.53 -0.01 -34.43
N GLY A 84 11.35 -1.07 -34.56
CA GLY A 84 12.59 -1.24 -33.79
C GLY A 84 12.39 -1.63 -32.31
N LYS A 85 11.16 -1.88 -31.86
CA LYS A 85 10.82 -2.35 -30.50
C LYS A 85 11.07 -3.86 -30.35
N LYS A 86 11.54 -4.33 -29.18
CA LYS A 86 11.67 -5.77 -28.88
C LYS A 86 10.30 -6.45 -29.01
N ILE A 87 10.22 -7.54 -29.79
CA ILE A 87 8.97 -8.30 -29.94
C ILE A 87 8.72 -9.10 -28.67
N GLY A 88 7.60 -8.84 -28.00
CA GLY A 88 7.18 -9.62 -26.84
C GLY A 88 6.61 -10.97 -27.28
N ARG A 89 6.69 -11.96 -26.38
CA ARG A 89 6.20 -13.33 -26.62
C ARG A 89 4.73 -13.39 -27.06
N ASN A 90 3.90 -12.42 -26.64
CA ASN A 90 2.47 -12.36 -26.97
C ASN A 90 2.11 -11.41 -28.13
N ASP A 91 3.07 -10.64 -28.65
CA ASP A 91 2.84 -9.68 -29.76
C ASP A 91 2.53 -10.41 -31.07
N PRO A 92 1.92 -9.71 -32.06
CA PRO A 92 1.75 -10.28 -33.40
C PRO A 92 3.09 -10.67 -34.02
N CYS A 93 3.12 -11.82 -34.71
CA CYS A 93 4.34 -12.32 -35.32
C CYS A 93 4.71 -11.49 -36.57
N PRO A 94 5.98 -11.05 -36.71
CA PRO A 94 6.41 -10.15 -37.79
C PRO A 94 6.38 -10.79 -39.19
N CYS A 95 6.13 -12.10 -39.29
CA CYS A 95 5.95 -12.81 -40.56
C CYS A 95 4.57 -12.58 -41.20
N GLY A 96 3.68 -11.78 -40.60
CA GLY A 96 2.35 -11.49 -41.13
C GLY A 96 1.33 -12.63 -40.98
N SER A 97 1.63 -13.67 -40.20
CA SER A 97 0.73 -14.83 -40.05
C SER A 97 -0.53 -14.59 -39.22
N GLY A 98 -0.66 -13.44 -38.58
CA GLY A 98 -1.76 -13.12 -37.64
C GLY A 98 -1.69 -13.88 -36.29
N LYS A 99 -0.69 -14.75 -36.08
CA LYS A 99 -0.48 -15.51 -34.84
C LYS A 99 0.38 -14.70 -33.86
N LYS A 100 0.24 -14.98 -32.55
CA LYS A 100 1.18 -14.46 -31.53
C LYS A 100 2.59 -15.02 -31.76
N TYR A 101 3.63 -14.24 -31.48
CA TYR A 101 5.03 -14.62 -31.69
C TYR A 101 5.36 -15.99 -31.08
N LYS A 102 4.94 -16.26 -29.84
CA LYS A 102 5.11 -17.57 -29.17
C LYS A 102 4.49 -18.79 -29.82
N ASN A 103 3.52 -18.57 -30.70
CA ASN A 103 2.81 -19.62 -31.41
C ASN A 103 3.31 -19.75 -32.86
N CYS A 104 4.35 -19.01 -33.23
CA CYS A 104 4.93 -18.97 -34.56
C CYS A 104 6.46 -18.97 -34.45
N HIS A 105 7.14 -17.89 -34.81
CA HIS A 105 8.61 -17.83 -34.84
C HIS A 105 9.26 -17.86 -33.43
N GLY A 106 8.50 -17.54 -32.38
CA GLY A 106 8.91 -17.64 -30.98
C GLY A 106 8.45 -18.92 -30.29
N LYS A 107 8.07 -19.98 -31.04
CA LYS A 107 7.62 -21.25 -30.45
C LYS A 107 8.79 -22.10 -29.93
N ASP A 108 9.91 -22.04 -30.63
CA ASP A 108 11.14 -22.80 -30.33
C ASP A 108 12.25 -21.90 -29.75
N LYS A 109 11.92 -20.64 -29.44
CA LYS A 109 12.75 -19.67 -28.69
C LYS A 109 12.20 -19.50 -27.28
#